data_AF-A0A2N1C7T3-F1
#
_entry.id   AF-A0A2N1C7T3-F1
#
_cell.length_a   1.000
_cell.length_b   1.000
_cell.length_c   1.000
_cell.angle_alpha   90.00
_cell.angle_beta   90.00
_cell.angle_gamma   90.00
#
_symmetry.space_group_name_H-M   'P 1'
#
loop_
_entity.id
_entity.type
_entity.pdbx_description
1 polymer ?
#
loop_
_entity_poly.entity_id
_entity_poly.type
_entity_poly.pdbx_seq_one_letter_code
_entity_poly.pdbx_strand_id
1 'polypeptide(L)'
;MNKSILLSLSVVTLLASCSSVENSCEDVTLASEQIQECQTLHKQIINAKSVIIRTELDRRYQQDCVEIRYYRDEKQAAICGNKHKIKEVIKSVEAESKQ
;
A
#
# COMPACT_ATOMS: atom_id res chain seq x y z
N MET A 1 -33.32 27.19 14.69
CA MET A 1 -32.05 26.62 14.19
C MET A 1 -31.85 27.11 12.76
N ASN A 2 -30.83 27.96 12.52
CA ASN A 2 -30.68 28.61 11.22
C ASN A 2 -30.37 27.56 10.14
N LYS A 3 -31.13 27.54 9.03
CA LYS A 3 -30.94 26.60 7.91
C LYS A 3 -29.49 26.55 7.41
N SER A 4 -28.79 27.68 7.49
CA SER A 4 -27.37 27.79 7.12
C SER A 4 -26.45 26.93 8.00
N ILE A 5 -26.75 26.80 9.30
CA ILE A 5 -25.97 25.99 10.25
C ILE A 5 -26.15 24.49 9.95
N LEU A 6 -27.38 24.07 9.66
CA LEU A 6 -27.66 22.67 9.30
C LEU A 6 -26.97 22.27 8.00
N LEU A 7 -26.91 23.19 7.03
CA LEU A 7 -26.27 22.96 5.75
C LEU A 7 -24.73 22.93 5.86
N SER A 8 -24.15 23.74 6.76
CA SER A 8 -22.72 23.67 7.04
C SER A 8 -22.31 22.39 7.77
N LEU A 9 -23.16 21.90 8.69
CA LEU A 9 -22.86 20.71 9.48
C LEU A 9 -22.85 19.44 8.63
N SER A 10 -23.77 19.33 7.66
CA SER A 10 -23.81 18.20 6.72
C SER A 10 -22.62 18.17 5.76
N VAL A 11 -22.10 19.33 5.35
CA VAL A 11 -20.90 19.40 4.50
C VAL A 11 -19.66 18.93 5.27
N VAL A 12 -19.50 19.34 6.53
CA VAL A 12 -18.36 18.92 7.35
C VAL A 12 -18.36 17.42 7.62
N THR A 13 -19.52 16.82 7.89
CA THR A 13 -19.61 15.36 8.13
C THR A 13 -19.34 14.55 6.86
N LEU A 14 -19.74 15.04 5.68
CA LEU A 14 -19.45 14.37 4.40
C LEU A 14 -17.95 14.41 4.05
N LEU A 15 -17.26 15.51 4.36
CA LEU A 15 -15.83 15.66 4.07
C LEU A 15 -14.94 14.81 5.00
N ALA A 16 -15.35 14.59 6.25
CA ALA A 16 -14.61 13.75 7.20
C ALA A 16 -14.51 12.28 6.74
N SER A 17 -15.53 11.78 6.05
CA SER A 17 -15.65 10.40 5.57
C SER A 17 -14.62 10.00 4.50
N CYS A 18 -14.05 10.96 3.76
CA CYS A 18 -13.02 10.69 2.74
C CYS A 18 -11.61 10.45 3.31
N SER A 19 -11.40 10.65 4.62
CA SER A 19 -10.07 10.52 5.25
C SER A 19 -9.82 9.15 5.91
N SER A 20 -10.75 8.19 5.81
CA SER A 20 -10.55 6.86 6.38
C SER A 20 -9.46 6.09 5.63
N VAL A 21 -8.31 5.91 6.27
CA VAL A 21 -7.19 5.08 5.76
C VAL A 21 -7.21 3.70 6.42
N GLU A 22 -8.31 2.97 6.24
CA GLU A 22 -8.50 1.67 6.91
C GLU A 22 -7.49 0.61 6.41
N ASN A 23 -7.06 0.73 5.14
CA ASN A 23 -6.14 -0.19 4.49
C ASN A 23 -4.78 0.46 4.12
N SER A 24 -4.14 1.08 5.11
CA SER A 24 -2.81 1.70 4.95
C SER A 24 -1.65 0.73 4.69
N CYS A 25 -1.89 -0.59 4.73
CA CYS A 25 -0.88 -1.62 4.52
C CYS A 25 -1.18 -2.36 3.22
N GLU A 26 -0.16 -2.56 2.40
CA GLU A 26 -0.26 -3.37 1.19
C GLU A 26 -0.54 -4.83 1.53
N ASP A 27 -1.34 -5.46 0.68
CA ASP A 27 -1.63 -6.87 0.75
C ASP A 27 -0.36 -7.66 0.44
N VAL A 28 0.00 -8.58 1.33
CA VAL A 28 1.18 -9.45 1.18
C VAL A 28 1.10 -10.27 -0.11
N THR A 29 -0.10 -10.67 -0.52
CA THR A 29 -0.35 -11.41 -1.76
C THR A 29 0.01 -10.55 -2.97
N LEU A 30 -0.50 -9.32 -3.03
CA LEU A 30 -0.21 -8.38 -4.11
C LEU A 30 1.29 -8.05 -4.20
N ALA A 31 1.93 -7.80 -3.05
CA ALA A 31 3.37 -7.56 -3.01
C ALA A 31 4.17 -8.78 -3.52
N SER A 32 3.74 -10.01 -3.18
CA SER A 32 4.40 -11.23 -3.64
C SER A 32 4.27 -11.46 -5.14
N GLU A 33 3.09 -11.17 -5.71
CA GLU A 33 2.83 -11.27 -7.15
C GLU A 33 3.72 -10.28 -7.93
N GLN A 34 3.79 -9.03 -7.47
CA GLN A 34 4.66 -8.01 -8.07
C GLN A 34 6.14 -8.40 -8.03
N ILE A 35 6.61 -8.99 -6.92
CA ILE A 35 7.99 -9.50 -6.83
C ILE A 35 8.22 -10.62 -7.86
N GLN A 36 7.27 -11.53 -8.05
CA GLN A 36 7.39 -12.62 -9.01
C GLN A 36 7.41 -12.12 -10.47
N GLU A 37 6.60 -11.12 -10.79
CA GLU A 37 6.62 -10.44 -12.09
C GLU A 37 7.98 -9.78 -12.34
N CYS A 38 8.51 -9.06 -11.35
CA CYS A 38 9.82 -8.42 -11.42
C CYS A 38 10.97 -9.42 -11.61
N GLN A 39 10.91 -10.57 -10.93
CA GLN A 39 11.88 -11.65 -11.14
C GLN A 39 11.80 -12.24 -12.55
N THR A 40 10.59 -12.37 -13.09
CA THR A 40 10.37 -12.87 -14.45
C THR A 40 10.93 -11.90 -15.48
N LEU A 41 10.66 -10.60 -15.31
CA LEU A 41 11.18 -9.54 -16.16
C LEU A 41 12.73 -9.49 -16.11
N HIS A 42 13.31 -9.63 -14.93
CA HIS A 42 14.76 -9.67 -14.78
C HIS A 42 15.41 -10.87 -15.51
N LYS A 43 14.76 -12.04 -15.48
CA LYS A 43 15.20 -13.19 -16.28
C LYS A 43 15.13 -12.92 -17.78
N GLN A 44 14.14 -12.17 -18.25
CA GLN A 44 14.04 -11.79 -19.67
C GLN A 44 15.17 -10.84 -20.08
N ILE A 45 15.55 -9.88 -19.23
CA ILE A 45 16.69 -8.98 -19.44
C ILE A 45 17.98 -9.79 -19.61
N ILE A 46 18.25 -10.73 -18.71
CA ILE A 46 19.47 -11.57 -18.74
C ILE A 46 19.53 -12.40 -20.04
N ASN A 47 18.40 -12.92 -20.50
CA ASN A 47 18.32 -13.78 -21.68
C ASN A 47 18.17 -13.00 -23.00
N ALA A 48 18.06 -11.67 -22.95
CA ALA A 48 17.86 -10.84 -24.14
C ALA A 48 19.13 -10.83 -25.02
N LYS A 49 18.99 -11.34 -26.25
CA LYS A 49 20.08 -11.38 -27.24
C LYS A 49 20.28 -10.05 -27.96
N SER A 50 19.22 -9.24 -28.08
CA SER A 50 19.27 -7.94 -28.76
C SER A 50 19.44 -6.83 -27.74
N VAL A 51 20.38 -5.92 -28.03
CA VAL A 51 20.62 -4.73 -27.20
C VAL A 51 19.37 -3.85 -27.11
N ILE A 52 18.64 -3.66 -28.21
CA ILE A 52 17.43 -2.83 -28.23
C ILE A 52 16.36 -3.42 -27.31
N ILE A 53 16.16 -4.74 -27.37
CA ILE A 53 15.18 -5.43 -26.52
C ILE A 53 15.60 -5.34 -25.06
N ARG A 54 16.88 -5.56 -24.77
CA ARG A 54 17.40 -5.46 -23.40
C ARG A 54 17.19 -4.05 -22.83
N THR A 55 17.50 -3.01 -23.58
CA THR A 55 17.30 -1.62 -23.14
C THR A 55 15.85 -1.31 -22.80
N GLU A 56 14.90 -1.78 -23.61
CA GLU A 56 13.48 -1.58 -23.32
C GLU A 56 13.01 -2.39 -22.10
N LEU A 57 13.50 -3.63 -21.94
CA LEU A 57 13.19 -4.44 -20.77
C LEU A 57 13.79 -3.84 -19.49
N ASP A 58 15.02 -3.31 -19.54
CA ASP A 58 15.66 -2.60 -18.43
C ASP A 58 14.86 -1.35 -18.06
N ARG A 59 14.40 -0.58 -19.05
CA ARG A 59 13.54 0.60 -18.83
C ARG A 59 12.26 0.22 -18.08
N ARG A 60 11.60 -0.87 -18.49
CA ARG A 60 10.40 -1.40 -17.81
C ARG A 60 10.72 -1.85 -16.39
N TYR A 61 11.82 -2.55 -16.19
CA TYR A 61 12.23 -3.01 -14.86
C TYR A 61 12.46 -1.83 -13.90
N GLN A 62 13.09 -0.75 -14.36
CA GLN A 62 13.28 0.44 -13.53
C GLN A 62 11.94 1.07 -13.12
N GLN A 63 11.03 1.27 -14.07
CA GLN A 63 9.73 1.88 -13.78
C GLN A 63 8.85 0.99 -12.89
N ASP A 64 8.72 -0.29 -13.25
CA ASP A 64 7.72 -1.18 -12.66
C ASP A 64 8.20 -1.79 -11.34
N CYS A 65 9.51 -1.99 -11.17
CA CYS A 65 10.07 -2.73 -10.03
C CYS A 65 10.88 -1.87 -9.06
N VAL A 66 11.56 -0.82 -9.54
CA VAL A 66 12.48 -0.02 -8.72
C VAL A 66 11.81 1.27 -8.26
N GLU A 67 11.43 2.15 -9.19
CA GLU A 67 10.90 3.48 -8.89
C GLU A 67 9.56 3.40 -8.14
N ILE A 68 8.69 2.47 -8.54
CA ILE A 68 7.37 2.23 -7.94
C ILE A 68 7.45 1.74 -6.48
N ARG A 69 8.55 1.08 -6.10
CA ARG A 69 8.73 0.46 -4.77
C ARG A 69 9.61 1.29 -3.84
N TYR A 70 10.54 2.09 -4.38
CA TYR A 70 11.50 2.89 -3.61
C TYR A 70 10.89 3.63 -2.42
N TYR A 71 9.82 4.39 -2.65
CA TYR A 71 9.14 5.12 -1.56
C TYR A 71 8.09 4.31 -0.80
N ARG A 72 7.58 3.25 -1.43
CA ARG A 72 6.47 2.47 -0.89
C ARG A 72 6.94 1.57 0.23
N ASP A 73 8.00 0.81 -0.02
CA ASP A 73 8.51 -0.19 0.93
C ASP A 73 9.01 0.48 2.22
N GLU A 74 9.68 1.64 2.10
CA GLU A 74 10.13 2.44 3.25
C GLU A 74 8.97 2.91 4.12
N LYS A 75 7.91 3.46 3.50
CA LYS A 75 6.73 3.92 4.23
C LYS A 75 5.94 2.76 4.83
N GLN A 76 5.90 1.62 4.14
CA GLN A 76 5.20 0.43 4.59
C GLN A 76 5.79 -0.09 5.90
N ALA A 77 7.11 -0.16 6.01
CA ALA A 77 7.77 -0.59 7.23
C ALA A 77 7.43 0.31 8.42
N ALA A 78 7.44 1.63 8.22
CA ALA A 78 7.13 2.61 9.26
C ALA A 78 5.66 2.57 9.73
N ILE A 79 4.72 2.27 8.83
CA ILE A 79 3.26 2.30 9.10
C ILE A 79 2.74 0.92 9.54
N CYS A 80 3.30 -0.17 9.00
CA CYS A 80 2.74 -1.51 9.12
C CYS A 80 3.58 -2.49 9.94
N GLY A 81 4.81 -2.14 10.31
CA GLY A 81 5.77 -3.05 10.95
C GLY A 81 5.28 -3.72 12.26
N ASN A 82 4.31 -3.12 12.96
CA ASN A 82 3.70 -3.69 14.16
C ASN A 82 2.16 -3.71 14.14
N LYS A 83 1.51 -3.35 13.03
CA LYS A 83 0.05 -3.19 12.97
C LYS A 83 -0.70 -4.48 13.34
N HIS A 84 -0.17 -5.63 12.96
CA HIS A 84 -0.72 -6.94 13.36
C HIS A 84 -0.64 -7.16 14.87
N LYS A 85 0.53 -6.91 15.46
CA LYS A 85 0.77 -7.05 16.91
C LYS A 85 -0.13 -6.12 17.72
N ILE A 86 -0.30 -4.86 17.26
CA ILE A 86 -1.21 -3.90 17.90
C ILE A 86 -2.65 -4.40 17.85
N LYS A 87 -3.11 -4.93 16.70
CA LYS A 87 -4.47 -5.50 16.59
C LYS A 87 -4.68 -6.69 17.54
N GLU A 88 -3.68 -7.55 17.69
CA GLU A 88 -3.74 -8.68 18.63
C GLU A 88 -3.84 -8.20 20.08
N VAL A 89 -3.04 -7.21 20.47
CA VAL A 89 -3.08 -6.60 21.81
C VAL A 89 -4.43 -5.93 22.08
N ILE A 90 -5.00 -5.20 21.12
CA ILE A 90 -6.32 -4.59 21.28
C ILE A 90 -7.38 -5.68 21.52
N LYS A 91 -7.35 -6.77 20.75
CA LYS A 91 -8.29 -7.88 20.92
C LYS A 91 -8.15 -8.56 22.28
N SER A 92 -6.93 -8.75 22.78
CA SER A 92 -6.71 -9.35 24.10
C SER A 92 -7.22 -8.45 25.22
N VAL A 93 -6.94 -7.14 25.16
CA VAL A 93 -7.42 -6.16 26.13
C VAL A 93 -8.96 -6.07 26.11
N GLU A 94 -9.59 -6.09 24.94
CA GLU A 94 -11.04 -6.11 24.83
C GLU A 94 -11.65 -7.39 25.42
N ALA A 95 -11.00 -8.55 25.22
CA ALA A 95 -11.46 -9.81 25.80
C ALA A 95 -11.34 -9.81 27.33
N GLU A 96 -10.24 -9.29 27.87
CA GLU A 96 -10.00 -9.14 29.32
C GLU A 96 -10.97 -8.13 29.96
N SER A 97 -11.33 -7.05 29.25
CA SER A 97 -12.27 -6.04 29.76
C SER A 97 -13.74 -6.51 29.84
N LYS A 98 -14.07 -7.61 29.16
CA LYS A 98 -15.42 -8.20 29.12
C LYS A 98 -15.58 -9.35 30.13
N GLN A 99 -14.53 -9.66 30.88
CA GLN A 99 -14.49 -10.70 31.91
C GLN A 99 -14.58 -10.07 33.31
#